data_AF-A0A436BQ72-F1
#
_entry.id   AF-A0A436BQ72-F1
#
_cell.length_a   1.000
_cell.length_b   1.000
_cell.length_c   1.000
_cell.angle_alpha   90.00
_cell.angle_beta   90.00
_cell.angle_gamma   90.00
#
_symmetry.space_group_name_H-M   'P 1'
#
loop_
_entity.id
_entity.type
_entity.pdbx_description
1 polymer ?
#
loop_
_entity_poly.entity_id
_entity_poly.type
_entity_poly.pdbx_seq_one_letter_code
_entity_poly.pdbx_strand_id
1 'polypeptide(L)'
;LAMEAAAALFALLTLAILVRHAMHGGVIDTGAMTLAEQSIYTLIAIGAGAILVAIDMRSPSSVLRYGSMAIGVISVGFIVIRHFVVLNPLFTDESTGRIPVFNLLFLAYLLPAVAAGGLALYARDKRPKWYAQMLAVVAAALAFAYATLSVRRLFKGEFIGLWSGLGQLETYTYSALWLVIGVALLSAGVWLKSQVLRIASAALIAIAVLKVFIFDMSELEGVLRALSFIGLGAVLIGIGLFYQRLLTRAAKENG
;
A
#
# COMPACT_ATOMS: atom_id res chain seq x y z
N LEU A 1 17.76 -17.58 24.28
CA LEU A 1 17.14 -18.12 23.05
C LEU A 1 15.79 -18.80 23.29
N ALA A 2 15.70 -20.03 23.83
CA ALA A 2 14.40 -20.72 23.96
C ALA A 2 13.38 -19.98 24.86
N MET A 3 13.83 -19.50 26.02
CA MET A 3 12.99 -18.72 26.95
C MET A 3 12.56 -17.37 26.36
N GLU A 4 13.43 -16.68 25.60
CA GLU A 4 13.11 -15.41 24.96
C GLU A 4 12.12 -15.58 23.80
N ALA A 5 12.28 -16.65 23.00
CA ALA A 5 11.35 -16.99 21.93
C ALA A 5 9.97 -17.37 22.48
N ALA A 6 9.93 -18.13 23.57
CA ALA A 6 8.68 -18.45 24.27
C ALA A 6 8.03 -17.20 24.85
N ALA A 7 8.78 -16.33 25.52
CA ALA A 7 8.27 -15.07 26.07
C ALA A 7 7.71 -14.16 24.97
N ALA A 8 8.40 -14.03 23.84
CA ALA A 8 7.92 -13.25 22.69
C ALA A 8 6.64 -13.85 22.10
N LEU A 9 6.58 -15.18 21.95
CA LEU A 9 5.38 -15.87 21.45
C LEU A 9 4.18 -15.65 22.39
N PHE A 10 4.37 -15.86 23.70
CA PHE A 10 3.32 -15.65 24.69
C PHE A 10 2.88 -14.19 24.73
N ALA A 11 3.80 -13.23 24.65
CA ALA A 11 3.45 -11.81 24.57
C ALA A 11 2.59 -11.49 23.33
N LEU A 12 2.94 -12.04 22.16
CA LEU A 12 2.15 -11.87 20.93
C LEU A 12 0.77 -12.54 21.02
N LEU A 13 0.69 -13.73 21.61
CA LEU A 13 -0.58 -14.42 21.85
C LEU A 13 -1.46 -13.65 22.84
N THR A 14 -0.89 -13.13 23.92
CA THR A 14 -1.61 -12.27 24.87
C THR A 14 -2.13 -11.02 24.19
N LEU A 15 -1.31 -10.33 23.38
CA LEU A 15 -1.77 -9.17 22.61
C LEU A 15 -2.91 -9.55 21.66
N ALA A 16 -2.81 -10.68 20.95
CA ALA A 16 -3.86 -11.13 20.06
C ALA A 16 -5.18 -11.40 20.80
N ILE A 17 -5.12 -12.10 21.94
CA ILE A 17 -6.29 -12.39 22.77
C ILE A 17 -6.90 -11.10 23.35
N LEU A 18 -6.07 -10.16 23.80
CA LEU A 18 -6.53 -8.87 24.31
C LEU A 18 -7.25 -8.05 23.24
N VAL A 19 -6.74 -8.06 22.00
CA VAL A 19 -7.40 -7.40 20.87
C VAL A 19 -8.75 -8.07 20.58
N ARG A 20 -8.81 -9.41 20.50
CA ARG A 20 -10.07 -10.15 20.33
C ARG A 20 -11.08 -9.78 21.40
N HIS A 21 -10.67 -9.87 22.66
CA HIS A 21 -11.50 -9.58 23.82
C HIS A 21 -12.00 -8.13 23.82
N ALA A 22 -11.13 -7.15 23.55
CA ALA A 22 -11.50 -5.74 23.51
C ALA A 22 -12.46 -5.41 22.37
N MET A 23 -12.25 -5.98 21.17
CA MET A 23 -13.07 -5.74 19.99
C MET A 23 -14.46 -6.40 20.09
N HIS A 24 -14.61 -7.41 20.95
CA HIS A 24 -15.85 -8.15 21.18
C HIS A 24 -16.51 -7.84 22.54
N GLY A 25 -16.31 -6.62 23.04
CA GLY A 25 -17.03 -6.12 24.23
C GLY A 25 -16.67 -6.82 25.53
N GLY A 26 -15.47 -7.39 25.64
CA GLY A 26 -15.02 -8.09 26.84
C GLY A 26 -15.39 -9.57 26.88
N VAL A 27 -15.77 -10.17 25.74
CA VAL A 27 -16.04 -11.61 25.62
C VAL A 27 -15.22 -12.17 24.47
N ILE A 28 -14.67 -13.38 24.64
CA ILE A 28 -14.04 -14.11 23.53
C ILE A 28 -15.13 -14.95 22.87
N ASP A 29 -15.64 -14.47 21.73
CA ASP A 29 -16.68 -15.16 20.98
C ASP A 29 -16.26 -15.47 19.53
N THR A 30 -17.14 -16.15 18.80
CA THR A 30 -16.98 -16.52 17.39
C THR A 30 -17.50 -15.45 16.41
N GLY A 31 -17.73 -14.22 16.88
CA GLY A 31 -18.23 -13.12 16.08
C GLY A 31 -17.36 -12.84 14.85
N ALA A 32 -17.98 -12.25 13.83
CA ALA A 32 -17.30 -11.94 12.58
C ALA A 32 -16.12 -11.01 12.81
N MET A 33 -14.97 -11.37 12.23
CA MET A 33 -13.74 -10.58 12.34
C MET A 33 -13.86 -9.30 11.50
N THR A 34 -13.66 -8.15 12.12
CA THR A 34 -13.77 -6.83 11.46
C THR A 34 -12.45 -6.43 10.81
N LEU A 35 -12.50 -5.48 9.87
CA LEU A 35 -11.28 -4.91 9.30
C LEU A 35 -10.44 -4.23 10.38
N ALA A 36 -11.08 -3.55 11.34
CA ALA A 36 -10.39 -2.90 12.46
C ALA A 36 -9.55 -3.90 13.26
N GLU A 37 -10.15 -5.04 13.63
CA GLU A 37 -9.47 -6.11 14.38
C GLU A 37 -8.29 -6.69 13.57
N GLN A 38 -8.52 -7.02 12.30
CA GLN A 38 -7.49 -7.56 11.40
C GLN A 38 -6.30 -6.59 11.22
N SER A 39 -6.57 -5.29 11.20
CA SER A 39 -5.56 -4.25 11.03
C SER A 39 -4.61 -4.22 12.22
N ILE A 40 -5.13 -4.38 13.43
CA ILE A 40 -4.33 -4.46 14.65
C ILE A 40 -3.46 -5.72 14.66
N TYR A 41 -4.02 -6.89 14.30
CA TYR A 41 -3.22 -8.12 14.16
C TYR A 41 -2.11 -7.98 13.13
N THR A 42 -2.36 -7.24 12.05
CA THR A 42 -1.38 -6.98 11.00
C THR A 42 -0.24 -6.12 11.50
N LEU A 43 -0.53 -5.05 12.25
CA LEU A 43 0.49 -4.20 12.86
C LEU A 43 1.33 -4.97 13.88
N ILE A 44 0.67 -5.81 14.72
CA ILE A 44 1.36 -6.70 15.65
C ILE A 44 2.29 -7.66 14.90
N ALA A 45 1.83 -8.27 13.80
CA ALA A 45 2.62 -9.20 13.00
C ALA A 45 3.83 -8.54 12.33
N ILE A 46 3.66 -7.35 11.75
CA ILE A 46 4.77 -6.59 11.15
C ILE A 46 5.77 -6.17 12.24
N GLY A 47 5.29 -5.69 13.40
CA GLY A 47 6.12 -5.33 14.54
C GLY A 47 6.91 -6.53 15.08
N ALA A 48 6.26 -7.68 15.22
CA ALA A 48 6.90 -8.94 15.59
C ALA A 48 7.99 -9.34 14.59
N GLY A 49 7.71 -9.23 13.28
CA GLY A 49 8.69 -9.47 12.22
C GLY A 49 9.91 -8.55 12.34
N ALA A 50 9.70 -7.26 12.64
CA ALA A 50 10.77 -6.30 12.86
C ALA A 50 11.63 -6.66 14.08
N ILE A 51 11.00 -7.04 15.19
CA ILE A 51 11.69 -7.49 16.41
C ILE A 51 12.51 -8.75 16.13
N LEU A 52 11.96 -9.75 15.43
CA LEU A 52 12.68 -10.97 15.09
C LEU A 52 13.89 -10.69 14.19
N VAL A 53 13.77 -9.78 13.23
CA VAL A 53 14.90 -9.34 12.40
C VAL A 53 15.96 -8.63 13.25
N ALA A 54 15.56 -7.85 14.26
CA ALA A 54 16.48 -7.20 15.19
C ALA A 54 17.21 -8.18 16.11
N ILE A 55 16.51 -9.20 16.63
CA ILE A 55 17.11 -10.25 17.47
C ILE A 55 18.10 -11.11 16.68
N ASP A 56 17.72 -11.53 15.47
CA ASP A 56 18.60 -12.32 14.58
C ASP A 56 19.91 -11.58 14.26
N MET A 57 19.92 -10.24 14.30
CA MET A 57 21.16 -9.48 14.10
C MET A 57 22.08 -9.44 15.32
N ARG A 58 21.53 -9.63 16.53
CA ARG A 58 22.32 -9.72 17.77
C ARG A 58 22.80 -11.14 18.05
N SER A 59 21.99 -12.13 17.71
CA SER A 59 22.29 -13.55 17.90
C SER A 59 21.87 -14.35 16.67
N PRO A 60 22.72 -14.36 15.62
CA PRO A 60 22.39 -14.98 14.34
C PRO A 60 22.08 -16.47 14.50
N SER A 61 20.93 -16.90 13.98
CA SER A 61 20.62 -18.31 13.89
C SER A 61 19.83 -18.60 12.61
N SER A 62 20.14 -19.74 11.97
CA SER A 62 19.42 -20.15 10.75
C SER A 62 17.91 -20.25 10.99
N VAL A 63 17.49 -20.71 12.18
CA VAL A 63 16.07 -20.86 12.55
C VAL A 63 15.37 -19.49 12.64
N LEU A 64 15.95 -18.51 13.34
CA LEU A 64 15.37 -17.16 13.42
C LEU A 64 15.37 -16.48 12.05
N ARG A 65 16.41 -16.71 11.26
CA ARG A 65 16.50 -16.18 9.90
C ARG A 65 15.36 -16.70 9.03
N TYR A 66 15.18 -18.01 8.90
CA TYR A 66 14.11 -18.56 8.05
C TYR A 66 12.73 -18.37 8.66
N GLY A 67 12.59 -18.49 9.99
CA GLY A 67 11.32 -18.30 10.70
C GLY A 67 10.75 -16.89 10.55
N SER A 68 11.57 -15.86 10.72
CA SER A 68 11.13 -14.46 10.53
C SER A 68 10.74 -14.16 9.08
N MET A 69 11.42 -14.75 8.09
CA MET A 69 11.03 -14.61 6.68
C MET A 69 9.71 -15.33 6.40
N ALA A 70 9.53 -16.55 6.91
CA ALA A 70 8.29 -17.31 6.75
C ALA A 70 7.10 -16.55 7.35
N ILE A 71 7.24 -16.06 8.60
CA ILE A 71 6.23 -15.22 9.25
C ILE A 71 5.94 -13.97 8.43
N GLY A 72 6.97 -13.30 7.90
CA GLY A 72 6.80 -12.13 7.04
C GLY A 72 6.03 -12.43 5.76
N VAL A 73 6.37 -13.52 5.06
CA VAL A 73 5.66 -13.94 3.84
C VAL A 73 4.21 -14.28 4.14
N ILE A 74 3.96 -15.04 5.20
CA ILE A 74 2.60 -15.39 5.65
C ILE A 74 1.82 -14.11 5.98
N SER A 75 2.44 -13.17 6.69
CA SER A 75 1.82 -11.88 7.04
C SER A 75 1.44 -11.08 5.80
N VAL A 76 2.31 -11.03 4.79
CA VAL A 76 2.00 -10.39 3.50
C VAL A 76 0.84 -11.10 2.80
N GLY A 77 0.80 -12.43 2.82
CA GLY A 77 -0.34 -13.20 2.31
C GLY A 77 -1.66 -12.83 2.99
N PHE A 78 -1.66 -12.75 4.32
CA PHE A 78 -2.82 -12.29 5.09
C PHE A 78 -3.21 -10.86 4.76
N ILE A 79 -2.25 -9.94 4.59
CA ILE A 79 -2.53 -8.57 4.18
C ILE A 79 -3.28 -8.54 2.87
N VAL A 80 -2.74 -9.21 1.84
CA VAL A 80 -3.32 -9.24 0.49
C VAL A 80 -4.73 -9.84 0.53
N ILE A 81 -4.91 -10.99 1.16
CA ILE A 81 -6.21 -11.66 1.20
C ILE A 81 -7.21 -10.88 2.05
N ARG A 82 -6.85 -10.50 3.28
CA ARG A 82 -7.82 -9.91 4.21
C ARG A 82 -8.12 -8.45 3.90
N HIS A 83 -7.14 -7.62 3.60
CA HIS A 83 -7.37 -6.17 3.45
C HIS A 83 -7.87 -5.79 2.06
N PHE A 84 -7.44 -6.52 1.02
CA PHE A 84 -7.84 -6.17 -0.35
C PHE A 84 -9.05 -6.95 -0.84
N VAL A 85 -9.26 -8.17 -0.34
CA VAL A 85 -10.32 -9.07 -0.85
C VAL A 85 -11.43 -9.29 0.16
N VAL A 86 -11.13 -9.81 1.37
CA VAL A 86 -12.18 -10.32 2.28
C VAL A 86 -12.86 -9.23 3.10
N LEU A 87 -12.09 -8.32 3.69
CA LEU A 87 -12.57 -7.30 4.64
C LEU A 87 -12.51 -5.89 4.05
N ASN A 88 -12.35 -5.77 2.74
CA ASN A 88 -12.27 -4.47 2.08
C ASN A 88 -13.63 -3.75 2.19
N PRO A 89 -13.70 -2.52 2.72
CA PRO A 89 -14.96 -1.80 2.91
C PRO A 89 -15.72 -1.52 1.60
N LEU A 90 -15.05 -1.63 0.44
CA LEU A 90 -15.75 -1.63 -0.85
C LEU A 90 -16.77 -2.77 -0.99
N PHE A 91 -16.46 -3.93 -0.42
CA PHE A 91 -17.30 -5.13 -0.49
C PHE A 91 -18.13 -5.32 0.77
N THR A 92 -17.58 -5.01 1.94
CA THR A 92 -18.23 -5.23 3.24
C THR A 92 -19.09 -4.07 3.70
N ASP A 93 -18.81 -2.85 3.21
CA ASP A 93 -19.40 -1.58 3.68
C ASP A 93 -19.36 -1.43 5.20
N GLU A 94 -18.29 -1.94 5.81
CA GLU A 94 -17.96 -1.61 7.18
C GLU A 94 -17.76 -0.09 7.30
N SER A 95 -18.38 0.52 8.30
CA SER A 95 -18.22 1.96 8.53
C SER A 95 -16.75 2.29 8.72
N THR A 96 -16.27 3.23 7.92
CA THR A 96 -14.89 3.71 8.03
C THR A 96 -14.70 4.64 9.24
N GLY A 97 -15.74 4.91 10.03
CA GLY A 97 -15.69 5.77 11.22
C GLY A 97 -15.90 7.25 10.91
N ARG A 98 -16.21 8.03 11.94
CA ARG A 98 -16.70 9.42 11.82
C ARG A 98 -15.64 10.45 11.45
N ILE A 99 -14.44 10.32 12.04
CA ILE A 99 -13.38 11.31 11.90
C ILE A 99 -12.76 11.22 10.49
N PRO A 100 -12.69 12.30 9.70
CA PRO A 100 -12.26 12.19 8.31
C PRO A 100 -10.85 11.69 8.07
N VAL A 101 -9.90 12.05 8.93
CA VAL A 101 -8.46 11.71 8.77
C VAL A 101 -8.08 10.47 9.57
N PHE A 102 -8.46 10.40 10.84
CA PHE A 102 -8.24 9.26 11.73
C PHE A 102 -9.42 8.29 11.64
N ASN A 103 -9.49 7.59 10.52
CA ASN A 103 -10.56 6.66 10.17
C ASN A 103 -10.04 5.22 10.10
N LEU A 104 -10.93 4.27 9.83
CA LEU A 104 -10.59 2.87 9.65
C LEU A 104 -9.57 2.64 8.52
N LEU A 105 -9.63 3.42 7.44
CA LEU A 105 -8.67 3.31 6.33
C LEU A 105 -7.26 3.73 6.75
N PHE A 106 -7.14 4.72 7.64
CA PHE A 106 -5.87 5.11 8.24
C PHE A 106 -5.27 3.94 9.03
N LEU A 107 -6.08 3.27 9.86
CA LEU A 107 -5.66 2.11 10.64
C LEU A 107 -5.36 0.88 9.76
N ALA A 108 -6.17 0.63 8.73
CA ALA A 108 -6.14 -0.60 7.93
C ALA A 108 -5.17 -0.56 6.76
N TYR A 109 -4.89 0.62 6.21
CA TYR A 109 -4.05 0.74 5.03
C TYR A 109 -2.84 1.63 5.29
N LEU A 110 -3.00 2.83 5.85
CA LEU A 110 -1.86 3.75 6.02
C LEU A 110 -0.85 3.27 7.07
N LEU A 111 -1.30 2.90 8.27
CA LEU A 111 -0.41 2.42 9.33
C LEU A 111 0.33 1.14 8.90
N PRO A 112 -0.33 0.10 8.35
CA PRO A 112 0.36 -1.06 7.80
C PRO A 112 1.30 -0.71 6.65
N ALA A 113 0.98 0.27 5.79
CA ALA A 113 1.88 0.71 4.73
C ALA A 113 3.18 1.29 5.31
N VAL A 114 3.06 2.18 6.30
CA VAL A 114 4.22 2.79 6.97
C VAL A 114 5.04 1.72 7.71
N ALA A 115 4.39 0.82 8.44
CA ALA A 115 5.05 -0.26 9.16
C ALA A 115 5.78 -1.22 8.22
N ALA A 116 5.13 -1.66 7.14
CA ALA A 116 5.74 -2.54 6.14
C ALA A 116 6.87 -1.83 5.37
N GLY A 117 6.71 -0.55 5.04
CA GLY A 117 7.74 0.26 4.39
C GLY A 117 8.96 0.47 5.30
N GLY A 118 8.73 0.76 6.58
CA GLY A 118 9.78 0.84 7.60
C GLY A 118 10.52 -0.49 7.75
N LEU A 119 9.79 -1.61 7.79
CA LEU A 119 10.40 -2.94 7.83
C LEU A 119 11.17 -3.27 6.54
N ALA A 120 10.67 -2.85 5.37
CA ALA A 120 11.36 -3.03 4.09
C ALA A 120 12.72 -2.30 4.08
N LEU A 121 12.74 -1.06 4.55
CA LEU A 121 13.98 -0.27 4.69
C LEU A 121 14.92 -0.91 5.71
N TYR A 122 14.39 -1.30 6.87
CA TYR A 122 15.17 -1.93 7.94
C TYR A 122 15.77 -3.28 7.51
N ALA A 123 15.06 -4.06 6.69
CA ALA A 123 15.46 -5.38 6.22
C ALA A 123 16.36 -5.35 4.97
N ARG A 124 16.48 -4.20 4.28
CA ARG A 124 17.13 -4.07 2.96
C ARG A 124 18.55 -4.65 2.90
N ASP A 125 19.34 -4.41 3.94
CA ASP A 125 20.75 -4.86 4.01
C ASP A 125 20.95 -6.08 4.91
N LYS A 126 19.85 -6.61 5.48
CA LYS A 126 19.87 -7.71 6.46
C LYS A 126 19.27 -8.99 5.91
N ARG A 127 18.48 -8.88 4.85
CA ARG A 127 17.68 -9.96 4.26
C ARG A 127 17.89 -10.03 2.75
N PRO A 128 17.56 -11.18 2.12
CA PRO A 128 17.59 -11.28 0.67
C PRO A 128 16.77 -10.17 0.00
N LYS A 129 17.26 -9.66 -1.14
CA LYS A 129 16.65 -8.53 -1.85
C LYS A 129 15.17 -8.74 -2.15
N TRP A 130 14.77 -9.97 -2.51
CA TRP A 130 13.37 -10.30 -2.80
C TRP A 130 12.44 -10.04 -1.61
N TYR A 131 12.89 -10.28 -0.38
CA TYR A 131 12.07 -10.13 0.82
C TYR A 131 11.82 -8.65 1.13
N ALA A 132 12.88 -7.84 1.09
CA ALA A 132 12.75 -6.39 1.23
C ALA A 132 11.90 -5.78 0.11
N GLN A 133 12.04 -6.26 -1.13
CA GLN A 133 11.21 -5.84 -2.26
C GLN A 133 9.75 -6.23 -2.08
N MET A 134 9.44 -7.45 -1.62
CA MET A 134 8.08 -7.88 -1.30
C MET A 134 7.43 -6.95 -0.27
N LEU A 135 8.14 -6.62 0.81
CA LEU A 135 7.66 -5.69 1.84
C LEU A 135 7.45 -4.27 1.29
N ALA A 136 8.36 -3.80 0.44
CA ALA A 136 8.22 -2.49 -0.20
C ALA A 136 7.01 -2.45 -1.16
N VAL A 137 6.77 -3.53 -1.90
CA VAL A 137 5.62 -3.65 -2.82
C VAL A 137 4.31 -3.68 -2.04
N VAL A 138 4.19 -4.48 -0.98
CA VAL A 138 2.96 -4.49 -0.18
C VAL A 138 2.72 -3.14 0.51
N ALA A 139 3.78 -2.48 0.98
CA ALA A 139 3.70 -1.14 1.55
C ALA A 139 3.17 -0.12 0.52
N ALA A 140 3.71 -0.14 -0.70
CA ALA A 140 3.26 0.73 -1.78
C ALA A 140 1.81 0.43 -2.18
N ALA A 141 1.41 -0.84 -2.25
CA ALA A 141 0.04 -1.26 -2.55
C ALA A 141 -0.95 -0.78 -1.48
N LEU A 142 -0.59 -0.91 -0.20
CA LEU A 142 -1.38 -0.42 0.92
C LEU A 142 -1.51 1.10 0.91
N ALA A 143 -0.42 1.84 0.66
CA ALA A 143 -0.45 3.29 0.56
C ALA A 143 -1.32 3.77 -0.63
N PHE A 144 -1.22 3.09 -1.77
CA PHE A 144 -2.03 3.36 -2.94
C PHE A 144 -3.52 3.07 -2.70
N ALA A 145 -3.83 1.95 -2.03
CA ALA A 145 -5.19 1.61 -1.62
C ALA A 145 -5.74 2.64 -0.63
N TYR A 146 -4.95 3.05 0.37
CA TYR A 146 -5.34 4.12 1.30
C TYR A 146 -5.72 5.40 0.55
N ALA A 147 -4.87 5.85 -0.36
CA ALA A 147 -5.11 7.08 -1.12
C ALA A 147 -6.39 6.97 -1.97
N THR A 148 -6.56 5.85 -2.67
CA THR A 148 -7.73 5.60 -3.51
C THR A 148 -9.02 5.50 -2.68
N LEU A 149 -9.04 4.67 -1.63
CA LEU A 149 -10.22 4.54 -0.77
C LEU A 149 -10.54 5.83 -0.02
N SER A 150 -9.55 6.65 0.31
CA SER A 150 -9.77 7.97 0.94
C SER A 150 -10.49 8.94 0.01
N VAL A 151 -10.20 8.90 -1.30
CA VAL A 151 -10.99 9.66 -2.29
C VAL A 151 -12.43 9.17 -2.27
N ARG A 152 -12.68 7.86 -2.31
CA ARG A 152 -14.06 7.34 -2.23
C ARG A 152 -14.79 7.83 -0.99
N ARG A 153 -14.13 7.75 0.16
CA ARG A 153 -14.65 8.20 1.45
C ARG A 153 -14.97 9.70 1.45
N LEU A 154 -14.17 10.52 0.77
CA LEU A 154 -14.42 11.95 0.66
C LEU A 154 -15.76 12.23 -0.05
N PHE A 155 -16.12 11.43 -1.06
CA PHE A 155 -17.36 11.61 -1.82
C PHE A 155 -18.57 10.87 -1.21
N LYS A 156 -18.37 9.71 -0.58
CA LYS A 156 -19.46 8.85 -0.09
C LYS A 156 -19.71 8.95 1.43
N GLY A 157 -18.78 9.53 2.18
CA GLY A 157 -18.85 9.59 3.64
C GLY A 157 -18.31 8.32 4.29
N GLU A 158 -18.92 7.89 5.40
CA GLU A 158 -18.40 6.80 6.24
C GLU A 158 -18.51 5.42 5.58
N PHE A 159 -19.54 5.23 4.74
CA PHE A 159 -19.87 3.99 4.06
C PHE A 159 -19.46 4.10 2.58
N ILE A 160 -18.61 3.19 2.12
CA ILE A 160 -17.95 3.27 0.81
C ILE A 160 -18.23 2.07 -0.09
N GLY A 161 -19.29 1.31 0.18
CA GLY A 161 -19.67 0.13 -0.58
C GLY A 161 -19.81 0.39 -2.07
N LEU A 162 -19.54 -0.62 -2.90
CA LEU A 162 -19.59 -0.53 -4.37
C LEU A 162 -20.97 -0.14 -4.91
N TRP A 163 -22.05 -0.49 -4.19
CA TRP A 163 -23.43 -0.19 -4.57
C TRP A 163 -23.78 1.30 -4.55
N SER A 164 -22.97 2.14 -3.90
CA SER A 164 -23.22 3.59 -3.84
C SER A 164 -22.99 4.33 -5.18
N GLY A 165 -22.62 3.61 -6.25
CA GLY A 165 -22.34 4.15 -7.58
C GLY A 165 -21.06 4.99 -7.62
N LEU A 166 -20.69 5.46 -8.82
CA LEU A 166 -19.54 6.34 -9.03
C LEU A 166 -20.04 7.70 -9.53
N GLY A 167 -19.65 8.78 -8.86
CA GLY A 167 -19.92 10.14 -9.33
C GLY A 167 -18.89 10.59 -10.37
N GLN A 168 -19.26 11.49 -11.27
CA GLN A 168 -18.35 11.99 -12.30
C GLN A 168 -17.12 12.70 -11.71
N LEU A 169 -17.33 13.59 -10.75
CA LEU A 169 -16.24 14.27 -10.01
C LEU A 169 -15.36 13.28 -9.23
N GLU A 170 -15.95 12.19 -8.72
CA GLU A 170 -15.21 11.13 -8.02
C GLU A 170 -14.25 10.42 -9.01
N THR A 171 -14.74 10.07 -10.20
CA THR A 171 -13.95 9.43 -11.26
C THR A 171 -12.76 10.28 -11.70
N TYR A 172 -12.98 11.58 -11.91
CA TYR A 172 -11.92 12.53 -12.28
C TYR A 172 -10.90 12.69 -11.15
N THR A 173 -11.35 12.69 -9.89
CA THR A 173 -10.47 12.78 -8.73
C THR A 173 -9.55 11.56 -8.62
N TYR A 174 -10.04 10.34 -8.93
CA TYR A 174 -9.17 9.16 -9.01
C TYR A 174 -8.08 9.32 -10.07
N SER A 175 -8.43 9.82 -11.26
CA SER A 175 -7.46 10.04 -12.34
C SER A 175 -6.38 11.04 -11.92
N ALA A 176 -6.80 12.17 -11.34
CA ALA A 176 -5.89 13.19 -10.82
C ALA A 176 -4.99 12.64 -9.70
N LEU A 177 -5.56 11.89 -8.75
CA LEU A 177 -4.81 11.27 -7.67
C LEU A 177 -3.73 10.32 -8.20
N TRP A 178 -4.06 9.43 -9.13
CA TRP A 178 -3.11 8.46 -9.67
C TRP A 178 -1.98 9.13 -10.44
N LEU A 179 -2.27 10.21 -11.17
CA LEU A 179 -1.25 11.05 -11.81
C LEU A 179 -0.32 11.70 -10.79
N VAL A 180 -0.87 12.29 -9.73
CA VAL A 180 -0.08 12.91 -8.65
C VAL A 180 0.83 11.87 -7.97
N ILE A 181 0.30 10.69 -7.63
CA ILE A 181 1.09 9.58 -7.07
C ILE A 181 2.17 9.16 -8.07
N GLY A 182 1.83 9.00 -9.35
CA GLY A 182 2.77 8.66 -10.41
C GLY A 182 3.92 9.66 -10.52
N VAL A 183 3.63 10.96 -10.55
CA VAL A 183 4.64 12.03 -10.60
C VAL A 183 5.49 12.06 -9.33
N ALA A 184 4.89 11.87 -8.15
CA ALA A 184 5.61 11.80 -6.89
C ALA A 184 6.58 10.61 -6.86
N LEU A 185 6.13 9.43 -7.30
CA LEU A 185 6.97 8.23 -7.44
C LEU A 185 8.10 8.43 -8.46
N LEU A 186 7.82 9.10 -9.58
CA LEU A 186 8.84 9.40 -10.59
C LEU A 186 9.91 10.33 -10.02
N SER A 187 9.48 11.40 -9.33
CA SER A 187 10.36 12.36 -8.68
C SER A 187 11.24 11.69 -7.63
N ALA A 188 10.65 10.87 -6.76
CA ALA A 188 11.37 10.04 -5.80
C ALA A 188 12.32 9.05 -6.50
N GLY A 189 11.92 8.46 -7.62
CA GLY A 189 12.74 7.51 -8.38
C GLY A 189 13.98 8.16 -9.00
N VAL A 190 13.87 9.42 -9.42
CA VAL A 190 14.99 10.23 -9.89
C VAL A 190 15.93 10.57 -8.74
N TRP A 191 15.40 11.07 -7.63
CA TRP A 191 16.19 11.51 -6.48
C TRP A 191 16.93 10.34 -5.83
N LEU A 192 16.26 9.19 -5.69
CA LEU A 192 16.82 7.97 -5.11
C LEU A 192 17.61 7.12 -6.12
N LYS A 193 17.75 7.57 -7.37
CA LYS A 193 18.40 6.84 -8.48
C LYS A 193 17.86 5.41 -8.65
N SER A 194 16.58 5.19 -8.37
CA SER A 194 15.95 3.87 -8.38
C SER A 194 15.26 3.60 -9.72
N GLN A 195 15.82 2.68 -10.51
CA GLN A 195 15.19 2.28 -11.78
C GLN A 195 13.82 1.62 -11.58
N VAL A 196 13.66 0.82 -10.52
CA VAL A 196 12.39 0.17 -10.21
C VAL A 196 11.29 1.22 -9.95
N LEU A 197 11.61 2.27 -9.20
CA LEU A 197 10.62 3.32 -8.86
C LEU A 197 10.25 4.15 -10.09
N ARG A 198 11.22 4.41 -10.99
CA ARG A 198 10.96 5.06 -12.28
C ARG A 198 10.05 4.21 -13.18
N ILE A 199 10.32 2.91 -13.32
CA ILE A 199 9.47 2.02 -14.13
C ILE A 199 8.06 1.91 -13.53
N ALA A 200 7.95 1.72 -12.22
CA ALA A 200 6.66 1.66 -11.54
C ALA A 200 5.86 2.97 -11.71
N SER A 201 6.52 4.12 -11.60
CA SER A 201 5.90 5.42 -11.83
C SER A 201 5.43 5.60 -13.27
N ALA A 202 6.23 5.20 -14.26
CA ALA A 202 5.86 5.29 -15.67
C ALA A 202 4.66 4.39 -15.99
N ALA A 203 4.63 3.17 -15.42
CA ALA A 203 3.49 2.27 -15.55
C ALA A 203 2.21 2.87 -14.91
N LEU A 204 2.31 3.42 -13.70
CA LEU A 204 1.16 4.05 -13.04
C LEU A 204 0.64 5.27 -13.80
N ILE A 205 1.55 6.13 -14.30
CA ILE A 205 1.18 7.27 -15.13
C ILE A 205 0.51 6.80 -16.41
N ALA A 206 1.08 5.79 -17.10
CA ALA A 206 0.49 5.23 -18.32
C ALA A 206 -0.92 4.67 -18.06
N ILE A 207 -1.14 3.97 -16.94
CA ILE A 207 -2.46 3.46 -16.54
C ILE A 207 -3.43 4.61 -16.27
N ALA A 208 -3.02 5.63 -15.50
CA ALA A 208 -3.86 6.79 -15.21
C ALA A 208 -4.24 7.54 -16.49
N VAL A 209 -3.27 7.74 -17.38
CA VAL A 209 -3.44 8.36 -18.69
C VAL A 209 -4.40 7.55 -19.58
N LEU A 210 -4.22 6.23 -19.66
CA LEU A 210 -5.09 5.36 -20.43
C LEU A 210 -6.52 5.38 -19.88
N LYS A 211 -6.67 5.37 -18.56
CA LYS A 211 -7.96 5.49 -17.88
C LYS A 211 -8.66 6.80 -18.26
N VAL A 212 -7.95 7.94 -18.22
CA VAL A 212 -8.51 9.25 -18.61
C VAL A 212 -9.02 9.21 -20.05
N PHE A 213 -8.30 8.56 -20.97
CA PHE A 213 -8.75 8.43 -22.35
C PHE A 213 -9.96 7.52 -22.55
N ILE A 214 -10.05 6.41 -21.81
CA ILE A 214 -11.14 5.45 -22.00
C ILE A 214 -12.41 5.95 -21.31
N PHE A 215 -12.28 6.43 -20.08
CA PHE A 215 -13.42 6.74 -19.22
C PHE A 215 -13.74 8.23 -19.17
N ASP A 216 -12.74 9.11 -19.07
CA ASP A 216 -13.02 10.53 -18.91
C ASP A 216 -13.33 11.18 -20.28
N MET A 217 -12.65 10.78 -21.35
CA MET A 217 -12.90 11.30 -22.71
C MET A 217 -14.17 10.79 -23.40
N SER A 218 -14.70 9.65 -23.00
CA SER A 218 -15.96 9.14 -23.55
C SER A 218 -17.16 9.96 -23.04
N GLU A 219 -17.00 10.69 -21.95
CA GLU A 219 -18.01 11.57 -21.36
C GLU A 219 -17.83 13.06 -21.74
N LEU A 220 -16.71 13.47 -22.33
CA LEU A 220 -16.42 14.87 -22.65
C LEU A 220 -16.86 15.25 -24.08
N GLU A 221 -17.76 16.22 -24.19
CA GLU A 221 -18.14 16.86 -25.47
C GLU A 221 -17.34 18.15 -25.75
N GLY A 222 -17.18 18.50 -27.04
CA GLY A 222 -16.64 19.79 -27.48
C GLY A 222 -15.18 20.09 -27.08
N VAL A 223 -14.95 21.24 -26.42
CA VAL A 223 -13.63 21.83 -26.14
C VAL A 223 -12.82 21.06 -25.10
N LEU A 224 -13.48 20.46 -24.10
CA LEU A 224 -12.79 19.73 -23.04
C LEU A 224 -12.12 18.45 -23.57
N ARG A 225 -12.70 17.82 -24.59
CA ARG A 225 -12.07 16.70 -25.29
C ARG A 225 -10.79 17.12 -26.02
N ALA A 226 -10.81 18.27 -26.69
CA ALA A 226 -9.63 18.82 -27.37
C ALA A 226 -8.51 19.19 -26.37
N LEU A 227 -8.85 19.85 -25.26
CA LEU A 227 -7.90 20.20 -24.20
C LEU A 227 -7.28 18.96 -23.54
N SER A 228 -8.07 17.92 -23.31
CA SER A 228 -7.57 16.65 -22.78
C SER A 228 -6.63 15.94 -23.76
N PHE A 229 -6.87 15.99 -25.09
CA PHE A 229 -5.92 15.45 -26.08
C PHE A 229 -4.59 16.20 -26.05
N ILE A 230 -4.64 17.54 -25.92
CA ILE A 230 -3.44 18.38 -25.86
C ILE A 230 -2.67 18.13 -24.56
N GLY A 231 -3.35 18.15 -23.41
CA GLY A 231 -2.73 17.94 -22.10
C GLY A 231 -2.08 16.56 -22.01
N LEU A 232 -2.74 15.55 -22.55
CA LEU A 232 -2.25 14.18 -22.52
C LEU A 232 -1.14 13.96 -23.56
N GLY A 233 -1.23 14.58 -24.75
CA GLY A 233 -0.12 14.66 -25.71
C GLY A 233 1.12 15.30 -25.10
N ALA A 234 0.97 16.39 -24.34
CA ALA A 234 2.07 17.03 -23.63
C ALA A 234 2.69 16.12 -22.56
N VAL A 235 1.88 15.36 -21.82
CA VAL A 235 2.36 14.36 -20.84
C VAL A 235 3.16 13.25 -21.54
N LEU A 236 2.66 12.70 -22.65
CA LEU A 236 3.36 11.65 -23.41
C LEU A 236 4.69 12.14 -24.00
N ILE A 237 4.70 13.35 -24.57
CA ILE A 237 5.93 14.00 -25.05
C ILE A 237 6.89 14.21 -23.87
N GLY A 238 6.41 14.68 -22.73
CA GLY A 238 7.21 14.87 -21.51
C GLY A 238 7.86 13.57 -21.03
N ILE A 239 7.11 12.46 -21.01
CA ILE A 239 7.63 11.14 -20.64
C ILE A 239 8.65 10.65 -21.67
N GLY A 240 8.36 10.78 -22.97
CA GLY A 240 9.26 10.38 -24.04
C GLY A 240 10.61 11.13 -24.01
N LEU A 241 10.56 12.46 -23.83
CA LEU A 241 11.75 13.31 -23.68
C LEU A 241 12.53 12.96 -22.41
N PHE A 242 11.83 12.69 -21.31
CA PHE A 242 12.44 12.28 -20.07
C PHE A 242 13.17 10.93 -20.21
N TYR A 243 12.56 9.96 -20.91
CA TYR A 243 13.17 8.65 -21.16
C TYR A 243 14.37 8.74 -22.10
N GLN A 244 14.29 9.55 -23.16
CA GLN A 244 15.43 9.84 -24.03
C GLN A 244 16.59 10.43 -23.22
N ARG A 245 16.36 11.45 -22.39
CA ARG A 245 17.42 12.05 -21.55
C ARG A 245 18.10 11.05 -20.62
N LEU A 246 17.38 10.07 -20.09
CA LEU A 246 17.96 9.02 -19.26
C LEU A 246 18.83 8.06 -20.07
N LEU A 247 18.39 7.66 -21.26
CA LEU A 247 19.15 6.79 -22.15
C LEU A 247 20.40 7.49 -22.71
N THR A 248 20.32 8.77 -23.08
CA THR A 248 21.46 9.54 -23.57
C THR A 248 22.52 9.75 -22.49
N ARG A 249 22.11 9.86 -21.21
CA ARG A 249 23.07 9.94 -20.09
C ARG A 249 23.75 8.59 -19.81
N ALA A 250 23.01 7.49 -19.85
CA ALA A 250 23.58 6.15 -19.68
C ALA A 250 24.56 5.77 -20.82
N ALA A 251 24.31 6.24 -22.05
CA ALA A 251 25.22 6.05 -23.18
C ALA A 251 26.53 6.86 -23.04
N LYS A 252 26.50 7.99 -22.33
CA LYS A 252 27.67 8.87 -22.11
C LYS A 252 28.57 8.43 -20.95
N GLU A 253 28.08 7.58 -20.04
CA GLU A 253 28.87 7.01 -18.94
C GLU A 253 29.62 5.73 -19.33
N ASN A 254 29.28 5.11 -20.47
CA ASN A 254 29.86 3.85 -20.95
C ASN A 254 30.84 4.01 -22.14
N GLY A 255 31.20 5.24 -22.50
CA GLY A 255 32.19 5.55 -23.54
C GLY A 255 33.25 6.50 -23.01
#